data_AF-A0A8S9M0P1-F1
#
_entry.id   AF-A0A8S9M0P1-F1
#
_cell.length_a   1.000
_cell.length_b   1.000
_cell.length_c   1.000
_cell.angle_alpha   90.00
_cell.angle_beta   90.00
_cell.angle_gamma   90.00
#
_symmetry.space_group_name_H-M   'P 1'
#
loop_
_entity.id
_entity.type
_entity.pdbx_description
1 polymer ?
#
loop_
_entity_poly.entity_id
_entity_poly.type
_entity_poly.pdbx_seq_one_letter_code
_entity_poly.pdbx_strand_id
1 'polypeptide(L)'
;MAIQAQLHYNASNVNQIGTGGSLLNNNGGIGIDQSYTNNHNLLAQKDLNQHALFQHQQYRSQSVLDAYMERQKQGIDQFIRVQNERLRYALQDQRKQEMETMLRKMEAKALVLMTRKEEEMSRALSKNMELEDLLRKMEMENQTWQRLARENEAMVATLNSTLEQARERAAAATCHNEAIAVEDEGSCCGGDDFPAKKVSSCCWNCGSNGETRVLFLPCRHLCCCTGCEDGLVLCPMCSAPKKNRIEAFIF
;
A
#
# COMPACT_ATOMS: atom_id res chain seq x y z
N MET A 1 -16.54 -22.39 -19.30
CA MET A 1 -17.45 -22.72 -20.41
C MET A 1 -16.96 -24.02 -21.04
N ALA A 2 -17.82 -25.03 -21.16
CA ALA A 2 -17.52 -26.28 -21.85
C ALA A 2 -18.57 -26.48 -22.94
N ILE A 3 -18.14 -26.83 -24.15
CA ILE A 3 -19.03 -27.04 -25.30
C ILE A 3 -19.13 -28.55 -25.50
N GLN A 4 -20.33 -29.10 -25.40
CA GLN A 4 -20.61 -30.50 -25.69
C GLN A 4 -21.59 -30.57 -26.86
N ALA A 5 -21.07 -30.82 -28.05
CA ALA A 5 -21.84 -30.95 -29.28
C ALA A 5 -21.96 -32.44 -29.65
N GLN A 6 -23.19 -32.93 -29.77
CA GLN A 6 -23.49 -34.22 -30.40
C GLN A 6 -24.66 -34.02 -31.37
N LEU A 7 -24.34 -33.94 -32.66
CA LEU A 7 -25.34 -34.00 -33.73
C LEU A 7 -25.61 -35.46 -34.05
N HIS A 8 -26.87 -35.88 -33.94
CA HIS A 8 -27.26 -37.27 -34.14
C HIS A 8 -28.32 -37.38 -35.24
N TYR A 9 -27.86 -37.37 -36.50
CA TYR A 9 -28.71 -37.69 -37.64
C TYR A 9 -27.93 -38.38 -38.76
N ASN A 10 -28.29 -39.62 -39.08
CA ASN A 10 -27.75 -40.36 -40.22
C ASN A 10 -28.81 -41.33 -40.76
N ALA A 11 -29.63 -40.84 -41.69
CA ALA A 11 -30.67 -41.63 -42.33
C ALA A 11 -30.07 -42.49 -43.47
N SER A 12 -29.69 -43.72 -43.16
CA SER A 12 -29.14 -44.66 -44.14
C SER A 12 -30.26 -45.26 -45.00
N ASN A 13 -30.51 -44.69 -46.17
CA ASN A 13 -31.49 -45.24 -47.11
C ASN A 13 -30.88 -46.41 -47.90
N VAL A 14 -31.39 -47.63 -47.68
CA VAL A 14 -30.85 -48.87 -48.26
C VAL A 14 -31.86 -49.46 -49.26
N ASN A 15 -31.65 -49.21 -50.55
CA ASN A 15 -32.35 -49.91 -51.62
C ASN A 15 -31.55 -51.16 -52.04
N GLN A 16 -31.91 -52.31 -51.48
CA GLN A 16 -31.53 -53.61 -52.05
C GLN A 16 -32.49 -53.97 -53.17
N ILE A 17 -31.99 -54.19 -54.39
CA ILE A 17 -32.77 -54.81 -55.46
C ILE A 17 -32.52 -56.33 -55.38
N GLY A 18 -33.40 -57.02 -54.65
CA GLY A 18 -33.39 -58.47 -54.55
C GLY A 18 -33.99 -59.15 -55.78
N THR A 19 -33.26 -60.07 -56.39
CA THR A 19 -33.75 -60.90 -57.51
C THR A 19 -34.74 -61.95 -57.04
N GLY A 20 -35.87 -62.09 -57.73
CA GLY A 20 -36.79 -63.22 -57.58
C GLY A 20 -37.67 -63.34 -58.82
N GLY A 21 -37.75 -64.53 -59.42
CA GLY A 21 -38.52 -64.73 -60.65
C GLY A 21 -38.98 -66.16 -60.87
N SER A 22 -40.14 -66.31 -61.51
CA SER A 22 -40.68 -67.50 -62.16
C SER A 22 -41.84 -67.05 -63.06
N LEU A 23 -41.88 -67.45 -64.34
CA LEU A 23 -42.69 -68.56 -64.86
C LEU A 23 -44.20 -68.40 -64.52
N LEU A 24 -45.12 -68.44 -65.49
CA LEU A 24 -45.17 -69.37 -66.62
C LEU A 24 -45.60 -68.75 -67.97
N ASN A 25 -45.17 -69.42 -69.04
CA ASN A 25 -45.69 -69.35 -70.42
C ASN A 25 -47.01 -70.17 -70.51
N ASN A 26 -47.82 -70.26 -71.56
CA ASN A 26 -47.82 -69.87 -72.99
C ASN A 26 -49.34 -69.75 -73.40
N ASN A 27 -49.88 -69.66 -74.63
CA ASN A 27 -49.42 -69.71 -76.02
C ASN A 27 -50.48 -68.98 -76.91
N GLY A 28 -50.15 -68.66 -78.17
CA GLY A 28 -51.10 -68.09 -79.14
C GLY A 28 -50.43 -67.58 -80.42
N GLY A 29 -49.60 -68.40 -81.07
CA GLY A 29 -48.73 -67.95 -82.17
C GLY A 29 -49.31 -68.05 -83.59
N ILE A 30 -48.89 -67.11 -84.44
CA ILE A 30 -48.82 -67.18 -85.91
C ILE A 30 -47.42 -66.63 -86.31
N GLY A 31 -46.75 -67.24 -87.30
CA GLY A 31 -45.36 -66.93 -87.64
C GLY A 31 -45.18 -65.77 -88.63
N ILE A 32 -44.08 -65.03 -88.50
CA ILE A 32 -43.59 -63.99 -89.43
C ILE A 32 -42.05 -64.10 -89.53
N ASP A 33 -41.46 -63.61 -90.63
CA ASP A 33 -40.08 -63.86 -91.09
C ASP A 33 -38.92 -63.75 -90.07
N GLN A 34 -38.01 -64.72 -90.18
CA GLN A 34 -36.85 -64.90 -89.30
C GLN A 34 -35.53 -64.29 -89.84
N SER A 35 -35.55 -63.74 -91.06
CA SER A 35 -34.39 -63.14 -91.74
C SER A 35 -34.24 -61.63 -91.47
N TYR A 36 -35.34 -60.88 -91.59
CA TYR A 36 -35.39 -59.44 -91.33
C TYR A 36 -35.23 -59.08 -89.84
N THR A 37 -35.81 -59.92 -88.97
CA THR A 37 -35.74 -59.77 -87.51
C THR A 37 -34.32 -59.88 -86.97
N ASN A 38 -33.49 -60.79 -87.50
CA ASN A 38 -32.09 -60.94 -87.10
C ASN A 38 -31.23 -59.70 -87.46
N ASN A 39 -31.43 -59.11 -88.64
CA ASN A 39 -30.71 -57.88 -89.02
C ASN A 39 -31.09 -56.69 -88.14
N HIS A 40 -32.38 -56.50 -87.86
CA HIS A 40 -32.82 -55.43 -86.94
C HIS A 40 -32.27 -55.59 -85.52
N ASN A 41 -32.20 -56.83 -85.01
CA ASN A 41 -31.66 -57.10 -83.68
C ASN A 41 -30.15 -56.78 -83.62
N LEU A 42 -29.38 -57.20 -84.64
CA LEU A 42 -27.95 -56.89 -84.73
C LEU A 42 -27.67 -55.38 -84.87
N LEU A 43 -28.55 -54.63 -85.56
CA LEU A 43 -28.44 -53.18 -85.68
C LEU A 43 -28.74 -52.49 -84.34
N ALA A 44 -29.86 -52.83 -83.68
CA ALA A 44 -30.20 -52.30 -82.37
C ALA A 44 -29.14 -52.64 -81.29
N GLN A 45 -28.52 -53.82 -81.38
CA GLN A 45 -27.42 -54.22 -80.49
C GLN A 45 -26.13 -53.43 -80.77
N LYS A 46 -25.87 -53.01 -82.02
CA LYS A 46 -24.80 -52.03 -82.33
C LYS A 46 -25.12 -50.66 -81.73
N ASP A 47 -26.34 -50.16 -81.92
CA ASP A 47 -26.75 -48.84 -81.42
C ASP A 47 -26.68 -48.77 -79.89
N LEU A 48 -27.13 -49.81 -79.18
CA LEU A 48 -26.95 -49.92 -77.72
C LEU A 48 -25.48 -49.89 -77.30
N ASN A 49 -24.60 -50.64 -77.98
CA ASN A 49 -23.17 -50.63 -77.67
C ASN A 49 -22.55 -49.25 -77.97
N GLN A 50 -22.96 -48.57 -79.04
CA GLN A 50 -22.46 -47.25 -79.39
C GLN A 50 -22.92 -46.18 -78.38
N HIS A 51 -24.18 -46.24 -77.91
CA HIS A 51 -24.67 -45.42 -76.80
C HIS A 51 -23.96 -45.71 -75.47
N ALA A 52 -23.73 -46.99 -75.13
CA ALA A 52 -23.03 -47.36 -73.91
C ALA A 52 -21.58 -46.85 -73.89
N LEU A 53 -20.87 -46.95 -75.03
CA LEU A 53 -19.54 -46.36 -75.21
C LEU A 53 -19.57 -44.83 -75.07
N PHE A 54 -20.56 -44.15 -75.66
CA PHE A 54 -20.69 -42.69 -75.57
C PHE A 54 -20.97 -42.22 -74.14
N GLN A 55 -21.88 -42.89 -73.42
CA GLN A 55 -22.12 -42.62 -71.99
C GLN A 55 -20.87 -42.88 -71.15
N HIS A 56 -20.15 -43.98 -71.37
CA HIS A 56 -18.94 -44.29 -70.61
C HIS A 56 -17.82 -43.26 -70.88
N GLN A 57 -17.70 -42.77 -72.11
CA GLN A 57 -16.73 -41.75 -72.51
C GLN A 57 -17.07 -40.35 -71.95
N GLN A 58 -18.36 -39.99 -71.89
CA GLN A 58 -18.82 -38.79 -71.19
C GLN A 58 -18.61 -38.89 -69.68
N TYR A 59 -18.97 -40.02 -69.05
CA TYR A 59 -18.78 -40.25 -67.62
C TYR A 59 -17.29 -40.21 -67.23
N ARG A 60 -16.39 -40.78 -68.04
CA ARG A 60 -14.94 -40.65 -67.86
C ARG A 60 -14.48 -39.19 -67.96
N SER A 61 -15.02 -38.42 -68.91
CA SER A 61 -14.67 -37.01 -69.07
C SER A 61 -15.11 -36.17 -67.87
N GLN A 62 -16.32 -36.43 -67.37
CA GLN A 62 -16.87 -35.80 -66.17
C GLN A 62 -16.02 -36.14 -64.93
N SER A 63 -15.70 -37.42 -64.69
CA SER A 63 -14.94 -37.82 -63.51
C SER A 63 -13.50 -37.27 -63.47
N VAL A 64 -12.89 -37.01 -64.63
CA VAL A 64 -11.59 -36.32 -64.72
C VAL A 64 -11.71 -34.83 -64.35
N LEU A 65 -12.79 -34.16 -64.76
CA LEU A 65 -13.06 -32.78 -64.37
C LEU A 65 -13.38 -32.68 -62.87
N ASP A 66 -14.21 -33.58 -62.34
CA ASP A 66 -14.58 -33.63 -60.92
C ASP A 66 -13.34 -33.87 -60.05
N ALA A 67 -12.46 -34.80 -60.44
CA ALA A 67 -11.19 -35.06 -59.75
C ALA A 67 -10.22 -33.86 -59.80
N TYR A 68 -10.21 -33.09 -60.89
CA TYR A 68 -9.44 -31.84 -60.97
C TYR A 68 -10.01 -30.76 -60.04
N MET A 69 -11.33 -30.58 -60.04
CA MET A 69 -12.02 -29.61 -59.19
C MET A 69 -11.85 -29.91 -57.70
N GLU A 70 -11.99 -31.18 -57.31
CA GLU A 70 -11.77 -31.61 -55.92
C GLU A 70 -10.31 -31.42 -55.50
N ARG A 71 -9.34 -31.62 -56.40
CA ARG A 71 -7.92 -31.33 -56.12
C ARG A 71 -7.64 -29.83 -55.95
N GLN A 72 -8.28 -28.97 -56.74
CA GLN A 72 -8.17 -27.51 -56.57
C GLN A 72 -8.79 -27.07 -55.23
N LYS A 73 -9.98 -27.58 -54.90
CA LYS A 73 -10.65 -27.37 -53.60
C LYS A 73 -9.75 -27.79 -52.43
N GLN A 74 -9.17 -28.99 -52.47
CA GLN A 74 -8.24 -29.47 -51.42
C GLN A 74 -6.99 -28.58 -51.27
N GLY A 75 -6.46 -28.04 -52.37
CA GLY A 75 -5.35 -27.08 -52.34
C GLY A 75 -5.74 -25.75 -51.67
N ILE A 76 -6.92 -25.22 -52.00
CA ILE A 76 -7.49 -24.02 -51.37
C ILE A 76 -7.75 -24.26 -49.88
N ASP A 77 -8.39 -25.38 -49.51
CA ASP A 77 -8.64 -25.77 -48.13
C ASP A 77 -7.33 -25.93 -47.34
N GLN A 78 -6.28 -26.51 -47.94
CA GLN A 78 -4.98 -26.65 -47.30
C GLN A 78 -4.31 -25.28 -47.07
N PHE A 79 -4.36 -24.38 -48.05
CA PHE A 79 -3.86 -23.02 -47.90
C PHE A 79 -4.61 -22.26 -46.79
N ILE A 80 -5.95 -22.34 -46.78
CA ILE A 80 -6.81 -21.70 -45.77
C ILE A 80 -6.48 -22.23 -44.37
N ARG A 81 -6.29 -23.55 -44.19
CA ARG A 81 -5.85 -24.12 -42.89
C ARG A 81 -4.50 -23.56 -42.45
N VAL A 82 -3.52 -23.51 -43.35
CA VAL A 82 -2.16 -23.02 -43.03
C VAL A 82 -2.15 -21.53 -42.66
N GLN A 83 -2.89 -20.68 -43.38
CA GLN A 83 -2.96 -19.26 -43.04
C GLN A 83 -3.71 -19.01 -41.72
N ASN A 84 -4.81 -19.73 -41.47
CA ASN A 84 -5.55 -19.62 -40.21
C ASN A 84 -4.69 -20.05 -39.01
N GLU A 85 -3.97 -21.17 -39.11
CA GLU A 85 -3.12 -21.62 -37.99
C GLU A 85 -1.90 -20.72 -37.78
N ARG A 86 -1.30 -20.17 -38.87
CA ARG A 86 -0.24 -19.15 -38.75
C ARG A 86 -0.75 -17.88 -38.06
N LEU A 87 -1.95 -17.43 -38.39
CA LEU A 87 -2.61 -16.29 -37.75
C LEU A 87 -2.93 -16.61 -36.28
N ARG A 88 -3.38 -17.83 -35.97
CA ARG A 88 -3.68 -18.30 -34.62
C ARG A 88 -2.44 -18.25 -33.72
N TYR A 89 -1.30 -18.72 -34.20
CA TYR A 89 -0.03 -18.61 -33.47
C TYR A 89 0.42 -17.16 -33.31
N ALA A 90 0.35 -16.32 -34.36
CA ALA A 90 0.73 -14.91 -34.25
C ALA A 90 -0.10 -14.14 -33.21
N LEU A 91 -1.43 -14.36 -33.17
CA LEU A 91 -2.33 -13.75 -32.18
C LEU A 91 -2.16 -14.31 -30.76
N GLN A 92 -1.66 -15.55 -30.62
CA GLN A 92 -1.31 -16.12 -29.31
C GLN A 92 0.01 -15.53 -28.79
N ASP A 93 1.03 -15.42 -29.65
CA ASP A 93 2.32 -14.88 -29.25
C ASP A 93 2.26 -13.37 -28.98
N GLN A 94 1.56 -12.59 -29.82
CA GLN A 94 1.31 -11.16 -29.54
C GLN A 94 0.66 -10.98 -28.16
N ARG A 95 -0.42 -11.71 -27.86
CA ARG A 95 -1.10 -11.66 -26.55
C ARG A 95 -0.16 -12.02 -25.39
N LYS A 96 0.73 -13.00 -25.60
CA LYS A 96 1.74 -13.38 -24.61
C LYS A 96 2.74 -12.25 -24.39
N GLN A 97 3.30 -11.67 -25.46
CA GLN A 97 4.24 -10.55 -25.39
C GLN A 97 3.63 -9.31 -24.73
N GLU A 98 2.36 -8.99 -25.02
CA GLU A 98 1.61 -7.90 -24.40
C GLU A 98 1.42 -8.13 -22.89
N MET A 99 0.99 -9.34 -22.49
CA MET A 99 0.85 -9.73 -21.09
C MET A 99 2.18 -9.67 -20.33
N GLU A 100 3.24 -10.27 -20.89
CA GLU A 100 4.60 -10.30 -20.32
C GLU A 100 5.19 -8.88 -20.17
N THR A 101 4.87 -7.99 -21.11
CA THR A 101 5.26 -6.57 -21.07
C THR A 101 4.43 -5.76 -20.07
N MET A 102 3.16 -6.11 -19.84
CA MET A 102 2.35 -5.53 -18.77
C MET A 102 2.84 -5.97 -17.39
N LEU A 103 3.10 -7.27 -17.21
CA LEU A 103 3.62 -7.85 -15.97
C LEU A 103 4.97 -7.22 -15.58
N ARG A 104 5.96 -7.17 -16.49
CA ARG A 104 7.25 -6.49 -16.23
C ARG A 104 7.10 -5.03 -15.79
N LYS A 105 6.12 -4.29 -16.35
CA LYS A 105 5.82 -2.91 -15.95
C LYS A 105 5.15 -2.80 -14.57
N MET A 106 4.44 -3.84 -14.13
CA MET A 106 3.87 -3.92 -12.79
C MET A 106 4.91 -4.37 -11.76
N GLU A 107 5.70 -5.39 -12.09
CA GLU A 107 6.82 -5.92 -11.29
C GLU A 107 7.86 -4.83 -10.98
N ALA A 108 8.30 -4.08 -12.00
CA ALA A 108 9.26 -2.99 -11.80
C ALA A 108 8.72 -1.88 -10.87
N LYS A 109 7.42 -1.55 -10.96
CA LYS A 109 6.77 -0.59 -10.06
C LYS A 109 6.63 -1.15 -8.64
N ALA A 110 6.25 -2.42 -8.50
CA ALA A 110 6.13 -3.09 -7.23
C ALA A 110 7.50 -3.15 -6.52
N LEU A 111 8.56 -3.52 -7.23
CA LEU A 111 9.93 -3.56 -6.71
C LEU A 111 10.37 -2.19 -6.16
N VAL A 112 10.20 -1.11 -6.92
CA VAL A 112 10.55 0.25 -6.49
C VAL A 112 9.73 0.72 -5.28
N LEU A 113 8.45 0.33 -5.18
CA LEU A 113 7.62 0.62 -4.01
C LEU A 113 8.06 -0.19 -2.79
N MET A 114 8.41 -1.46 -2.97
CA MET A 114 8.90 -2.33 -1.90
C MET A 114 10.27 -1.88 -1.37
N THR A 115 11.25 -1.58 -2.23
CA THR A 115 12.55 -1.06 -1.76
C THR A 115 12.40 0.27 -1.04
N ARG A 116 11.56 1.19 -1.56
CA ARG A 116 11.25 2.44 -0.87
C ARG A 116 10.63 2.20 0.51
N LYS A 117 9.75 1.21 0.65
CA LYS A 117 9.15 0.86 1.95
C LYS A 117 10.14 0.20 2.90
N GLU A 118 11.04 -0.65 2.40
CA GLU A 118 12.13 -1.21 3.18
C GLU A 118 13.06 -0.11 3.71
N GLU A 119 13.42 0.88 2.88
CA GLU A 119 14.18 2.04 3.35
C GLU A 119 13.41 2.91 4.35
N GLU A 120 12.11 3.13 4.16
CA GLU A 120 11.26 3.88 5.12
C GLU A 120 11.20 3.16 6.48
N MET A 121 11.12 1.82 6.49
CA MET A 121 11.19 1.00 7.71
C MET A 121 12.60 1.02 8.33
N SER A 122 13.66 0.83 7.53
CA SER A 122 15.05 0.86 8.00
C SER A 122 15.42 2.19 8.64
N ARG A 123 14.97 3.33 8.07
CA ARG A 123 15.15 4.67 8.66
C ARG A 123 14.38 4.81 9.98
N ALA A 124 13.16 4.29 10.06
CA ALA A 124 12.36 4.31 11.28
C ALA A 124 12.99 3.45 12.40
N LEU A 125 13.53 2.27 12.08
CA LEU A 125 14.23 1.39 13.01
C LEU A 125 15.52 2.04 13.54
N SER A 126 16.36 2.61 12.66
CA SER A 126 17.55 3.36 13.09
C SER A 126 17.19 4.49 14.06
N LYS A 127 16.15 5.27 13.75
CA LYS A 127 15.73 6.38 14.60
C LYS A 127 15.09 5.91 15.91
N ASN A 128 14.40 4.77 15.92
CA ASN A 128 13.89 4.15 17.14
C ASN A 128 15.04 3.70 18.06
N MET A 129 16.07 3.03 17.53
CA MET A 129 17.26 2.65 18.29
C MET A 129 18.00 3.85 18.88
N GLU A 130 18.18 4.93 18.10
CA GLU A 130 18.77 6.19 18.59
C GLU A 130 17.99 6.80 19.77
N LEU A 131 16.65 6.74 19.72
CA LEU A 131 15.77 7.28 20.75
C LEU A 131 15.76 6.40 22.01
N GLU A 132 15.79 5.07 21.86
CA GLU A 132 15.98 4.17 23.00
C GLU A 132 17.33 4.39 23.69
N ASP A 133 18.42 4.53 22.94
CA ASP A 133 19.75 4.78 23.51
C ASP A 133 19.84 6.13 24.21
N LEU A 134 19.14 7.15 23.71
CA LEU A 134 19.03 8.44 24.38
C LEU A 134 18.22 8.34 25.68
N LEU A 135 17.09 7.63 25.65
CA LEU A 135 16.26 7.36 26.82
C LEU A 135 17.03 6.57 27.89
N ARG A 136 17.70 5.48 27.51
CA ARG A 136 18.56 4.68 28.41
C ARG A 136 19.63 5.54 29.10
N LYS A 137 20.26 6.48 28.38
CA LYS A 137 21.25 7.40 28.95
C LYS A 137 20.61 8.36 29.97
N MET A 138 19.50 8.99 29.60
CA MET A 138 18.78 9.92 30.48
C MET A 138 18.21 9.23 31.74
N GLU A 139 17.78 7.98 31.64
CA GLU A 139 17.38 7.17 32.78
C GLU A 139 18.55 6.87 33.72
N MET A 140 19.73 6.49 33.19
CA MET A 140 20.94 6.28 34.00
C MET A 140 21.39 7.58 34.68
N GLU A 141 21.42 8.70 33.95
CA GLU A 141 21.76 10.01 34.52
C GLU A 141 20.79 10.39 35.65
N ASN A 142 19.48 10.29 35.42
CA ASN A 142 18.46 10.55 36.44
C ASN A 142 18.64 9.64 37.68
N GLN A 143 18.89 8.34 37.50
CA GLN A 143 19.19 7.43 38.60
C GLN A 143 20.45 7.82 39.39
N THR A 144 21.50 8.33 38.73
CA THR A 144 22.71 8.82 39.43
C THR A 144 22.43 10.11 40.21
N TRP A 145 21.72 11.08 39.64
CA TRP A 145 21.34 12.31 40.33
C TRP A 145 20.40 12.04 41.51
N GLN A 146 19.41 11.17 41.34
CA GLN A 146 18.50 10.78 42.42
C GLN A 146 19.21 9.98 43.53
N ARG A 147 20.31 9.27 43.22
CA ARG A 147 21.15 8.62 44.23
C ARG A 147 21.96 9.65 45.02
N LEU A 148 22.66 10.54 44.31
CA LEU A 148 23.45 11.61 44.92
C LEU A 148 22.60 12.55 45.79
N ALA A 149 21.36 12.85 45.36
CA ALA A 149 20.39 13.59 46.16
C ALA A 149 20.09 12.88 47.50
N ARG A 150 19.77 11.58 47.47
CA ARG A 150 19.51 10.76 48.67
C ARG A 150 20.73 10.60 49.58
N GLU A 151 21.93 10.50 49.00
CA GLU A 151 23.19 10.47 49.75
C GLU A 151 23.43 11.82 50.45
N ASN A 152 23.19 12.95 49.77
CA ASN A 152 23.25 14.29 50.37
C ASN A 152 22.18 14.50 51.46
N GLU A 153 20.94 14.06 51.24
CA GLU A 153 19.85 14.09 52.23
C GLU A 153 20.23 13.30 53.50
N ALA A 154 20.80 12.10 53.34
CA ALA A 154 21.27 11.29 54.45
C ALA A 154 22.44 11.94 55.22
N MET A 155 23.39 12.58 54.51
CA MET A 155 24.46 13.35 55.14
C MET A 155 23.92 14.56 55.91
N VAL A 156 23.00 15.33 55.34
CA VAL A 156 22.36 16.48 56.01
C VAL A 156 21.55 16.05 57.23
N ALA A 157 20.77 14.95 57.14
CA ALA A 157 20.04 14.40 58.29
C ALA A 157 20.99 13.97 59.41
N THR A 158 22.11 13.32 59.07
CA THR A 158 23.16 12.93 60.05
C THR A 158 23.77 14.17 60.71
N LEU A 159 24.15 15.18 59.93
CA LEU A 159 24.72 16.43 60.45
C LEU A 159 23.74 17.17 61.37
N ASN A 160 22.47 17.30 60.96
CA ASN A 160 21.42 17.91 61.78
C ASN A 160 21.26 17.19 63.12
N SER A 161 21.21 15.86 63.12
CA SER A 161 21.14 15.07 64.36
C SER A 161 22.36 15.28 65.26
N THR A 162 23.57 15.36 64.70
CA THR A 162 24.78 15.65 65.50
C THR A 162 24.79 17.08 66.07
N LEU A 163 24.24 18.07 65.34
CA LEU A 163 24.11 19.45 65.80
C LEU A 163 23.06 19.59 66.90
N GLU A 164 21.93 18.88 66.78
CA GLU A 164 20.89 18.80 67.80
C GLU A 164 21.44 18.18 69.09
N GLN A 165 22.11 17.03 68.99
CA GLN A 165 22.76 16.38 70.13
C GLN A 165 23.93 17.21 70.72
N ALA A 166 24.52 18.13 69.96
CA ALA A 166 25.51 19.08 70.47
C ALA A 166 24.84 20.24 71.24
N ARG A 167 23.69 20.74 70.76
CA ARG A 167 22.86 21.74 71.46
C ARG A 167 22.31 21.19 72.77
N GLU A 168 21.80 19.95 72.78
CA GLU A 168 21.34 19.26 73.99
C GLU A 168 22.46 19.18 75.05
N ARG A 169 23.66 18.74 74.65
CA ARG A 169 24.82 18.68 75.56
C ARG A 169 25.23 20.07 76.07
N ALA A 170 25.18 21.10 75.24
CA ALA A 170 25.49 22.46 75.67
C ALA A 170 24.48 22.97 76.71
N ALA A 171 23.18 22.79 76.45
CA ALA A 171 22.12 23.14 77.41
C ALA A 171 22.25 22.35 78.74
N ALA A 172 22.56 21.05 78.65
CA ALA A 172 22.80 20.19 79.82
C ALA A 172 24.05 20.57 80.62
N ALA A 173 25.05 21.21 79.99
CA ALA A 173 26.21 21.76 80.70
C ALA A 173 25.87 23.08 81.41
N THR A 174 25.11 23.98 80.78
CA THR A 174 24.69 25.24 81.39
C THR A 174 23.84 25.02 82.65
N CYS A 175 22.87 24.10 82.61
CA CYS A 175 22.02 23.81 83.77
C CYS A 175 22.72 23.04 84.91
N HIS A 176 24.03 22.79 84.82
CA HIS A 176 24.84 22.29 85.92
C HIS A 176 25.58 23.39 86.71
N ASN A 177 25.59 24.64 86.25
CA ASN A 177 26.36 25.73 86.87
C ASN A 177 25.53 26.88 87.47
N GLU A 178 24.26 27.06 87.09
CA GLU A 178 23.45 28.21 87.53
C GLU A 178 22.23 27.81 88.35
N ALA A 179 22.48 27.55 89.64
CA ALA A 179 21.45 27.48 90.68
C ALA A 179 21.10 28.89 91.23
N ILE A 180 20.79 29.83 90.33
CA ILE A 180 20.25 31.16 90.70
C ILE A 180 18.98 31.40 89.88
N ALA A 181 17.84 31.49 90.58
CA ALA A 181 16.59 31.93 89.99
C ALA A 181 16.47 33.46 90.10
N VAL A 182 16.17 34.12 88.98
CA VAL A 182 15.55 35.44 88.90
C VAL A 182 14.49 35.36 87.80
N GLU A 183 13.38 36.05 87.96
CA GLU A 183 12.22 35.98 87.07
C GLU A 183 12.23 37.04 85.96
N ASP A 184 11.34 36.83 84.99
CA ASP A 184 10.64 37.83 84.16
C ASP A 184 11.30 38.40 82.87
N GLU A 185 10.42 38.90 82.00
CA GLU A 185 10.59 39.63 80.73
C GLU A 185 11.72 39.19 79.76
N GLY A 186 11.39 38.23 78.88
CA GLY A 186 12.29 37.84 77.79
C GLY A 186 11.69 37.00 76.64
N SER A 187 10.36 37.01 76.45
CA SER A 187 9.70 36.12 75.47
C SER A 187 9.95 36.53 74.01
N CYS A 188 11.11 36.14 73.48
CA CYS A 188 11.52 36.33 72.09
C CYS A 188 10.77 35.34 71.16
N CYS A 189 9.46 35.53 71.02
CA CYS A 189 8.67 34.88 69.99
C CYS A 189 9.01 35.46 68.63
N GLY A 190 10.05 34.92 68.00
CA GLY A 190 10.37 35.14 66.59
C GLY A 190 9.28 34.56 65.69
N GLY A 191 8.17 35.28 65.56
CA GLY A 191 7.15 34.98 64.56
C GLY A 191 7.66 35.41 63.19
N ASP A 192 8.02 34.45 62.34
CA ASP A 192 8.34 34.66 60.92
C ASP A 192 7.07 34.98 60.09
N ASP A 193 6.28 35.96 60.56
CA ASP A 193 5.45 36.76 59.68
C ASP A 193 6.38 37.58 58.79
N PHE A 194 6.85 36.94 57.71
CA PHE A 194 7.42 37.65 56.58
C PHE A 194 6.44 38.77 56.22
N PRO A 195 6.81 40.07 56.37
CA PRO A 195 5.98 41.11 55.83
C PRO A 195 6.02 40.90 54.32
N ALA A 196 4.94 40.33 53.79
CA ALA A 196 4.74 40.13 52.37
C ALA A 196 4.83 41.51 51.73
N LYS A 197 6.04 41.86 51.28
CA LYS A 197 6.35 43.17 50.73
C LYS A 197 5.38 43.37 49.59
N LYS A 198 4.36 44.21 49.82
CA LYS A 198 3.61 44.83 48.74
C LYS A 198 4.69 45.44 47.86
N VAL A 199 4.93 44.79 46.72
CA VAL A 199 5.92 45.27 45.75
C VAL A 199 5.34 46.57 45.25
N SER A 200 5.77 47.66 45.87
CA SER A 200 5.37 49.01 45.50
C SER A 200 5.72 49.14 44.04
N SER A 201 4.71 49.20 43.18
CA SER A 201 4.82 49.10 41.72
C SER A 201 5.37 50.40 41.13
N CYS A 202 6.37 50.97 41.78
CA CYS A 202 7.03 52.21 41.44
C CYS A 202 7.96 51.99 40.24
N CYS A 203 8.04 52.96 39.35
CA CYS A 203 8.97 52.87 38.23
C CYS A 203 10.42 52.87 38.72
N TRP A 204 11.20 51.85 38.34
CA TRP A 204 12.61 51.70 38.75
C TRP A 204 13.50 52.89 38.35
N ASN A 205 13.13 53.63 37.30
CA ASN A 205 13.91 54.73 36.75
C ASN A 205 13.70 56.08 37.46
N CYS A 206 12.48 56.37 37.94
CA CYS A 206 12.14 57.66 38.57
C CYS A 206 11.61 57.55 39.99
N GLY A 207 11.45 56.33 40.53
CA GLY A 207 10.99 56.07 41.89
C GLY A 207 9.55 56.48 42.18
N SER A 208 8.79 56.97 41.20
CA SER A 208 7.43 57.47 41.44
C SER A 208 6.47 56.32 41.77
N ASN A 209 5.55 56.57 42.71
CA ASN A 209 4.54 55.61 43.17
C ASN A 209 3.39 55.37 42.15
N GLY A 210 3.68 55.51 40.86
CA GLY A 210 2.78 55.20 39.76
C GLY A 210 3.16 53.87 39.11
N GLU A 211 2.16 53.04 38.87
CA GLU A 211 2.30 51.66 38.40
C GLU A 211 3.33 51.45 37.27
N THR A 212 4.20 50.45 37.46
CA THR A 212 4.99 49.85 36.40
C THR A 212 4.06 49.21 35.38
N ARG A 213 3.87 49.89 34.25
CA ARG A 213 2.98 49.47 33.16
C ARG A 213 3.73 48.99 31.90
N VAL A 214 5.05 49.13 31.80
CA VAL A 214 5.79 48.69 30.59
C VAL A 214 6.69 47.49 30.82
N LEU A 215 6.47 46.46 29.99
CA LEU A 215 7.17 45.19 29.94
C LEU A 215 8.18 45.17 28.78
N PHE A 216 9.44 44.88 29.10
CA PHE A 216 10.57 44.96 28.16
C PHE A 216 10.81 43.63 27.44
N LEU A 217 10.80 43.61 26.11
CA LEU A 217 11.14 42.42 25.32
C LEU A 217 12.60 42.46 24.83
N PRO A 218 13.33 41.33 24.87
CA PRO A 218 12.84 39.96 25.06
C PRO A 218 12.69 39.49 26.52
N CYS A 219 13.23 40.22 27.51
CA CYS A 219 13.41 39.74 28.89
C CYS A 219 12.14 39.61 29.75
N ARG A 220 10.99 40.14 29.30
CA ARG A 220 9.67 40.10 29.96
C ARG A 220 9.57 40.77 31.34
N HIS A 221 10.57 41.55 31.77
CA HIS A 221 10.47 42.32 33.02
C HIS A 221 9.54 43.53 32.89
N LEU A 222 8.55 43.60 33.78
CA LEU A 222 7.72 44.77 34.04
C LEU A 222 8.43 45.64 35.07
N CYS A 223 8.91 46.82 34.69
CA CYS A 223 9.82 47.60 35.56
C CYS A 223 9.73 49.13 35.43
N CYS A 224 8.97 49.65 34.47
CA CYS A 224 8.88 51.09 34.22
C CYS A 224 7.45 51.58 33.99
N CYS A 225 7.20 52.86 34.27
CA CYS A 225 6.02 53.57 33.78
C CYS A 225 6.27 54.10 32.35
N THR A 226 5.21 54.42 31.62
CA THR A 226 5.28 54.87 30.21
C THR A 226 6.17 56.10 30.03
N GLY A 227 6.05 57.11 30.91
CA GLY A 227 6.84 58.34 30.85
C GLY A 227 8.35 58.20 31.08
N CYS A 228 8.85 57.03 31.50
CA CYS A 228 10.28 56.75 31.62
C CYS A 228 10.83 55.81 30.54
N GLU A 229 9.96 55.19 29.75
CA GLU A 229 10.35 54.03 28.95
C GLU A 229 11.09 54.41 27.66
N ASP A 230 10.73 55.51 27.00
CA ASP A 230 11.41 55.95 25.78
C ASP A 230 12.87 56.41 26.05
N GLY A 231 13.21 56.77 27.29
CA GLY A 231 14.59 57.02 27.73
C GLY A 231 15.42 55.77 28.00
N LEU A 232 14.83 54.56 27.97
CA LEU A 232 15.48 53.31 28.37
C LEU A 232 15.73 52.38 27.18
N VAL A 233 17.02 52.27 26.81
CA VAL A 233 17.52 51.35 25.77
C VAL A 233 17.80 49.95 26.33
N LEU A 234 18.08 49.83 27.63
CA LEU A 234 18.31 48.56 28.33
C LEU A 234 17.25 48.37 29.43
N CYS A 235 16.90 47.12 29.74
CA CYS A 235 16.02 46.77 30.85
C CYS A 235 16.74 46.94 32.20
N PRO A 236 16.26 47.79 33.13
CA PRO A 236 16.93 48.02 34.42
C PRO A 236 17.12 46.77 35.30
N MET A 237 16.27 45.75 35.15
CA MET A 237 16.33 44.52 35.96
C MET A 237 17.42 43.52 35.55
N CYS A 238 17.92 43.60 34.31
CA CYS A 238 18.79 42.55 33.74
C CYS A 238 19.76 43.02 32.65
N SER A 239 19.82 44.33 32.38
CA SER A 239 20.62 44.97 31.32
C SER A 239 20.38 44.48 29.88
N ALA A 240 19.37 43.62 29.64
CA ALA A 240 19.04 43.16 28.30
C ALA A 240 18.52 44.32 27.41
N PRO A 241 18.92 44.39 26.12
CA PRO A 241 18.51 45.48 25.23
C PRO A 241 17.01 45.42 24.90
N LYS A 242 16.33 46.57 25.03
CA LYS A 242 14.91 46.76 24.69
C LYS A 242 14.75 46.66 23.16
N LYS A 243 14.25 45.53 22.68
CA LYS A 243 13.92 45.32 21.25
C LYS A 243 12.48 45.70 20.91
N ASN A 244 11.56 45.56 21.87
CA ASN A 244 10.17 45.99 21.77
C ASN A 244 9.58 46.18 23.18
N ARG A 245 8.42 46.83 23.29
CA ARG A 245 7.71 47.12 24.53
C ARG A 245 6.25 46.66 24.47
N ILE A 246 5.69 46.27 25.62
CA ILE A 246 4.25 46.02 25.78
C ILE A 246 3.76 46.83 26.98
N GLU A 247 2.68 47.58 26.78
CA GLU A 247 1.95 48.28 27.85
C GLU A 247 0.93 47.30 28.46
N ALA A 248 1.12 47.00 29.74
CA ALA A 248 0.29 46.11 30.54
C ALA A 248 -0.70 46.94 31.37
N PHE A 249 -1.99 46.70 31.14
CA PHE A 249 -3.07 47.21 31.98
C PHE A 249 -3.38 46.18 33.05
N ILE A 250 -3.06 46.52 34.30
CA ILE A 250 -3.42 45.74 35.50
C ILE A 250 -4.64 46.42 36.11
N PHE A 251 -5.68 45.65 36.39
CA PHE A 251 -6.93 46.09 37.00
C PHE A 251 -6.97 45.67 38.48
#